data_AF-A0A0L8HAK7-F1
#
_entry.id   AF-A0A0L8HAK7-F1
#
_cell.length_a   1.000
_cell.length_b   1.000
_cell.length_c   1.000
_cell.angle_alpha   90.00
_cell.angle_beta   90.00
_cell.angle_gamma   90.00
#
_symmetry.space_group_name_H-M   'P 1'
#
loop_
_entity.id
_entity.type
_entity.pdbx_description
1 polymer ?
#
loop_
_entity_poly.entity_id
_entity_poly.type
_entity_poly.pdbx_seq_one_letter_code
_entity_poly.pdbx_strand_id
1 'polypeptide(L)' 'SGSVSGGWSTEGCTVTASNDTDTTCSCTHLTNFGVLINPYADTPDHAVLSIITIVGCSISIICCLLTVTLFALAWRYV' A
#
# COMPACT_ATOMS: atom_id res chain seq x y z
N SER A 1 3.35 -27.91 -19.11
CA SER A 1 3.36 -28.46 -17.73
C SER A 1 4.67 -28.05 -17.10
N GLY A 2 4.78 -26.95 -16.35
CA GLY A 2 4.17 -26.68 -15.04
C GLY A 2 5.34 -26.57 -14.04
N SER A 3 5.82 -25.34 -13.78
CA SER A 3 5.56 -24.52 -12.57
C SER A 3 6.48 -24.85 -11.39
N VAL A 4 7.59 -24.12 -11.28
CA VAL A 4 8.26 -23.94 -9.99
C VAL A 4 7.54 -22.80 -9.24
N SER A 5 6.87 -23.22 -8.17
CA SER A 5 6.27 -22.46 -7.06
C SER A 5 6.55 -20.94 -6.98
N GLY A 6 5.49 -20.13 -7.08
CA GLY A 6 5.48 -18.74 -6.55
C GLY A 6 5.78 -17.61 -7.55
N GLY A 7 5.25 -17.70 -8.78
CA GLY A 7 5.56 -16.76 -9.86
C GLY A 7 5.08 -15.32 -9.67
N TRP A 8 6.04 -14.40 -9.71
CA TRP A 8 5.85 -13.08 -10.31
C TRP A 8 5.67 -13.28 -11.83
N SER A 9 4.79 -12.53 -12.49
CA SER A 9 4.66 -12.65 -13.95
C SER A 9 5.94 -12.18 -14.63
N THR A 10 6.64 -13.08 -15.31
CA THR A 10 7.86 -12.82 -16.07
C THR A 10 7.59 -12.46 -17.54
N GLU A 11 6.32 -12.24 -17.93
CA GLU A 11 6.01 -11.77 -19.29
C GLU A 11 6.69 -10.41 -19.53
N GLY A 12 7.70 -10.40 -20.39
CA GLY A 12 8.49 -9.19 -20.70
C GLY A 12 9.61 -8.85 -19.73
N CYS A 13 10.02 -9.77 -18.84
CA CYS A 13 11.15 -9.55 -17.94
C CYS A 13 12.39 -10.38 -18.33
N THR A 14 13.53 -9.70 -18.53
CA THR A 14 14.81 -10.33 -18.87
C THR A 14 15.88 -10.00 -17.83
N VAL A 15 16.60 -11.04 -17.39
CA VAL A 15 17.77 -10.88 -16.51
C VAL A 15 18.90 -10.33 -17.36
N THR A 16 19.38 -9.13 -17.02
CA THR A 16 20.37 -8.43 -17.84
C THR A 16 21.79 -8.58 -17.27
N ALA A 17 21.91 -8.77 -15.95
CA ALA A 17 23.17 -9.09 -15.29
C ALA A 17 22.93 -9.87 -14.00
N SER A 18 23.70 -10.93 -13.77
CA SER A 18 23.75 -11.67 -12.50
C SER A 18 25.19 -11.74 -12.02
N ASN A 19 25.43 -11.19 -10.82
CA ASN A 19 26.65 -11.38 -10.04
C ASN A 19 26.33 -12.17 -8.77
N ASP A 20 27.35 -12.72 -8.11
CA ASP A 20 27.20 -13.56 -6.91
C ASP A 20 26.50 -12.85 -5.73
N THR A 21 26.49 -11.51 -5.72
CA THR A 21 25.81 -10.72 -4.68
C THR A 21 24.52 -10.05 -5.16
N ASP A 22 24.35 -9.85 -6.47
CA ASP A 22 23.27 -9.01 -6.99
C ASP A 22 22.78 -9.52 -8.36
N THR A 23 21.47 -9.76 -8.46
CA THR A 23 20.81 -10.13 -9.71
C THR A 23 19.92 -8.98 -10.18
N THR A 24 20.27 -8.42 -11.34
CA THR A 24 19.56 -7.28 -11.95
C THR A 24 18.61 -7.77 -13.03
N CYS A 25 17.32 -7.57 -12.79
CA CYS A 25 16.23 -7.91 -13.71
C CYS A 25 15.64 -6.65 -14.35
N SER A 26 15.41 -6.68 -15.66
CA SER A 26 14.72 -5.62 -16.39
C SER A 26 13.34 -6.11 -16.80
N CYS A 27 12.29 -5.63 -16.12
CA CYS A 27 10.90 -6.00 -16.40
C CYS A 27 10.12 -4.83 -17.02
N THR A 28 9.44 -5.04 -18.14
CA THR A 28 8.61 -4.00 -18.78
C THR A 28 7.19 -3.89 -18.20
N HIS A 29 6.82 -4.75 -17.24
CA HIS A 29 5.45 -4.87 -16.72
C HIS A 29 5.34 -4.82 -15.17
N LEU A 30 6.35 -4.34 -14.45
CA LEU A 30 6.28 -4.09 -13.00
C LEU A 30 5.82 -2.65 -12.70
N THR A 31 4.65 -2.26 -13.19
CA THR A 31 4.03 -0.97 -12.89
C THR A 31 2.66 -1.28 -12.30
N ASN A 32 2.34 -0.95 -11.05
CA ASN A 32 1.84 0.40 -10.76
C ASN A 32 1.79 0.80 -9.26
N PHE A 33 2.04 -0.08 -8.27
CA PHE A 33 1.79 0.27 -6.85
C PHE A 33 2.93 0.01 -5.84
N GLY A 34 4.08 -0.51 -6.26
CA GLY A 34 5.16 -0.91 -5.34
C GLY A 34 6.25 0.13 -5.08
N VAL A 35 6.35 1.19 -5.88
CA VAL A 35 7.51 2.09 -5.84
C VAL A 35 7.42 3.17 -4.75
N LEU A 36 6.24 3.42 -4.16
CA LEU A 36 6.11 4.41 -3.08
C LEU A 36 6.36 3.87 -1.67
N ILE A 37 6.48 2.55 -1.50
CA ILE A 37 6.76 1.96 -0.18
C ILE A 37 8.20 1.46 -0.23
N ASN A 38 9.15 2.36 0.03
CA ASN A 38 10.50 1.99 0.37
C ASN A 38 10.58 1.85 1.90
N PRO A 39 10.42 0.64 2.48
CA PRO A 39 10.45 0.46 3.94
C PRO A 39 11.85 0.73 4.55
N TYR A 40 12.86 0.99 3.73
CA TYR A 40 14.24 1.28 4.14
C TYR A 40 14.61 2.78 4.03
N ALA A 41 13.67 3.64 3.62
CA ALA A 41 13.89 5.07 3.65
C ALA A 41 13.52 5.49 5.07
N ASP A 42 14.46 5.40 6.00
CA ASP A 42 14.36 6.08 7.30
C ASP A 42 14.47 7.61 7.08
N THR A 43 13.57 8.19 6.30
CA THR A 43 13.47 9.64 6.13
C THR A 43 12.46 10.19 7.15
N PRO A 44 12.74 11.36 7.76
CA PRO A 44 11.84 12.00 8.73
C PRO A 44 10.43 12.28 8.17
N ASP A 45 10.27 12.24 6.85
CA ASP A 45 8.99 12.42 6.14
C ASP A 45 7.99 11.30 6.41
N HIS A 46 8.43 10.07 6.69
CA HIS A 46 7.54 8.95 7.03
C HIS A 46 6.83 9.16 8.36
N ALA A 47 7.48 9.78 9.34
CA ALA A 47 6.87 10.09 10.62
C ALA A 47 5.76 11.14 10.47
N VAL A 48 6.00 12.18 9.67
CA VAL A 48 5.01 13.24 9.40
C VAL A 48 3.80 12.68 8.67
N LEU A 49 4.01 11.85 7.64
CA LEU A 49 2.91 11.23 6.88
C LEU A 49 2.08 10.27 7.75
N SER A 50 2.73 9.55 8.68
CA SER A 50 2.05 8.69 9.65
C SER A 50 1.19 9.51 10.62
N ILE A 51 1.71 10.63 11.12
CA ILE A 51 0.97 11.56 11.99
C ILE A 51 -0.26 12.15 11.27
N ILE A 52 -0.11 12.54 10.00
CA ILE A 52 -1.25 13.06 9.22
C ILE A 52 -2.30 11.97 9.01
N THR A 53 -1.87 10.75 8.71
CA THR A 53 -2.78 9.60 8.50
C THR A 53 -3.54 9.26 9.78
N ILE A 54 -2.87 9.16 10.94
CA ILE A 54 -3.54 8.83 12.20
C ILE A 54 -4.56 9.91 12.59
N VAL A 55 -4.21 11.19 12.41
CA VAL A 55 -5.12 12.31 12.67
C VAL A 55 -6.31 12.26 11.73
N GLY A 56 -6.08 12.10 10.42
CA GLY A 56 -7.15 12.02 9.42
C GLY A 56 -8.10 10.84 9.65
N CYS A 57 -7.56 9.66 9.95
CA CYS A 57 -8.35 8.47 10.29
C CYS A 57 -9.20 8.69 11.54
N SER A 58 -8.62 9.29 12.59
CA SER A 58 -9.35 9.55 13.84
C SER A 58 -10.56 10.47 13.63
N ILE A 59 -10.39 11.56 12.87
CA ILE A 59 -11.46 12.51 12.57
C ILE A 59 -12.56 11.85 11.73
N SER A 60 -12.18 11.07 10.72
CA SER A 60 -13.13 10.33 9.88
C SER A 60 -13.99 9.36 10.70
N ILE A 61 -13.37 8.59 11.60
CA ILE A 61 -14.08 7.66 12.49
C ILE A 61 -15.07 8.42 13.39
N ILE A 62 -14.64 9.52 14.02
CA ILE A 62 -15.52 10.33 14.89
C ILE A 62 -16.72 10.86 14.09
N CYS A 63 -16.48 11.41 12.89
CA CYS A 63 -17.54 11.92 12.03
C CYS A 63 -18.54 10.82 11.61
N CYS A 64 -18.03 9.64 11.25
CA CYS A 64 -18.87 8.48 10.94
C CYS A 64 -19.74 8.07 12.14
N LEU A 65 -19.17 7.99 13.35
CA LEU A 65 -19.91 7.65 14.57
C LEU A 65 -21.01 8.69 14.86
N LEU A 66 -20.71 9.99 14.74
CA LEU A 66 -21.70 11.05 14.90
C LEU A 66 -22.83 10.92 13.87
N THR A 67 -22.49 10.66 12.61
CA THR A 67 -23.48 10.51 11.54
C THR A 67 -24.40 9.31 11.81
N VAL A 68 -23.83 8.16 12.17
CA VAL A 68 -24.58 6.94 12.49
C VAL A 68 -25.48 7.15 13.72
N THR A 69 -24.96 7.78 14.77
CA THR A 69 -25.74 8.04 15.99
C THR A 69 -26.89 9.00 15.75
N LEU A 70 -26.67 10.10 15.02
CA LEU A 70 -27.73 11.03 14.63
C LEU A 70 -28.80 10.35 13.79
N PHE A 71 -28.40 9.52 12.82
CA PHE A 71 -29.35 8.78 11.99
C PHE A 71 -30.16 7.77 12.83
N ALA A 72 -29.52 7.02 13.72
CA ALA A 72 -30.20 6.08 14.61
C ALA A 72 -31.15 6.77 15.59
N LEU A 73 -30.76 7.93 16.14
CA LEU A 73 -31.61 8.74 17.02
C LEU A 73 -32.80 9.31 16.26
N ALA A 74 -32.59 9.84 15.05
CA ALA A 74 -33.66 10.33 14.20
C ALA A 74 -34.64 9.20 13.84
N TRP A 75 -34.13 8.01 13.49
CA TRP A 75 -34.97 6.83 13.25
C TRP A 75 -35.73 6.37 14.49
N ARG A 76 -35.15 6.53 15.69
CA ARG A 76 -35.81 6.20 16.95
C ARG A 76 -36.87 7.22 17.37
N TYR A 77 -36.73 8.46 16.88
CA TYR A 77 -37.63 9.58 17.16
C TYR A 77 -38.87 9.58 16.25
N VAL A 78 -38.74 9.07 15.02
CA VAL A 78 -39.86 8.79 14.11
C VAL A 78 -40.59 7.52 14.53
#